data_AF-A0A809R6G8-F1
#
_entry.id   AF-A0A809R6G8-F1
#
_cell.length_a   1.000
_cell.length_b   1.000
_cell.length_c   1.000
_cell.angle_alpha   90.00
_cell.angle_beta   90.00
_cell.angle_gamma   90.00
#
_symmetry.space_group_name_H-M   'P 1'
#
loop_
_entity.id
_entity.type
_entity.pdbx_description
1 polymer ?
#
loop_
_entity_poly.entity_id
_entity_poly.type
_entity_poly.pdbx_seq_one_letter_code
_entity_poly.pdbx_strand_id
1 'polypeptide(L)'
;MKTIATLLLAFASLVSMGQDTPTDIAKKDLPKEAKCLLCPNDGPEKPAGGLMYKGNAYYFCNTKEIAAFKKDPDAYVPPVLPRPVPEFALVDTTGKTWDAESMKGKLVLVDFWATWCAPCKAMMPMLDKLHARYKEKGFEILSVSIDEKQPNLDKFLKGHKFPNPVLHDDQRTWQKWGVKNIPAMFLVRDGQIIAQWTGKQTEKTLEAGISANLPK
;
A
#
# COMPACT_ATOMS: atom_id res chain seq x y z
N MET A 1 -20.03 19.95 -48.14
CA MET A 1 -20.93 18.96 -47.52
C MET A 1 -20.44 17.55 -47.84
N LYS A 2 -19.59 16.96 -47.00
CA LYS A 2 -19.33 15.51 -46.97
C LYS A 2 -19.13 15.11 -45.51
N THR A 3 -20.07 14.33 -45.02
CA THR A 3 -20.25 13.86 -43.65
C THR A 3 -19.13 12.87 -43.31
N ILE A 4 -18.30 13.20 -42.33
CA ILE A 4 -17.29 12.27 -41.78
C ILE A 4 -17.98 11.49 -40.66
N ALA A 5 -18.19 10.21 -40.90
CA ALA A 5 -18.76 9.28 -39.93
C ALA A 5 -17.74 8.97 -38.83
N THR A 6 -18.10 9.30 -37.60
CA THR A 6 -17.35 8.98 -36.38
C THR A 6 -17.33 7.46 -36.17
N LEU A 7 -16.19 6.82 -36.42
CA LEU A 7 -15.95 5.42 -36.10
C LEU A 7 -15.60 5.31 -34.61
N LEU A 8 -16.62 5.11 -33.77
CA LEU A 8 -16.47 4.72 -32.37
C LEU A 8 -15.94 3.29 -32.30
N LEU A 9 -14.62 3.13 -32.19
CA LEU A 9 -14.01 1.89 -31.74
C LEU A 9 -14.22 1.77 -30.23
N ALA A 10 -15.27 1.04 -29.84
CA ALA A 10 -15.40 0.51 -28.50
C ALA A 10 -14.33 -0.58 -28.30
N PHE A 11 -13.20 -0.20 -27.71
CA PHE A 11 -12.30 -1.16 -27.09
C PHE A 11 -13.01 -1.73 -25.86
N ALA A 12 -13.74 -2.82 -26.05
CA ALA A 12 -14.14 -3.68 -24.95
C ALA A 12 -12.87 -4.31 -24.39
N SER A 13 -12.37 -3.76 -23.28
CA SER A 13 -11.32 -4.33 -22.48
C SER A 13 -11.74 -5.74 -22.05
N LEU A 14 -11.18 -6.76 -22.70
CA LEU A 14 -11.21 -8.12 -22.17
C LEU A 14 -10.51 -8.09 -20.82
N VAL A 15 -11.30 -8.06 -19.75
CA VAL A 15 -10.83 -8.32 -18.39
C VAL A 15 -10.29 -9.75 -18.39
N SER A 16 -8.98 -9.88 -18.22
CA SER A 16 -8.28 -11.13 -17.96
C SER A 16 -8.75 -11.71 -16.61
N MET A 17 -9.92 -12.35 -16.57
CA MET A 17 -10.40 -13.12 -15.43
C MET A 17 -9.79 -14.54 -15.42
N GLY A 18 -8.47 -14.64 -15.46
CA GLY A 18 -7.78 -15.93 -15.57
C GLY A 18 -6.40 -16.03 -14.92
N GLN A 19 -5.95 -15.06 -14.12
CA GLN A 19 -4.59 -15.05 -13.58
C GLN A 19 -4.51 -15.18 -12.04
N ASP A 20 -5.64 -15.15 -11.33
CA ASP A 20 -5.65 -14.99 -9.87
C ASP A 20 -6.25 -16.19 -9.11
N THR A 21 -6.17 -17.42 -9.64
CA THR A 21 -6.52 -18.63 -8.86
C THR A 21 -5.23 -19.35 -8.45
N PRO A 22 -5.03 -19.71 -7.17
CA PRO A 22 -3.87 -20.49 -6.76
C PRO A 22 -3.80 -21.83 -7.49
N THR A 23 -2.65 -22.15 -8.10
CA THR A 23 -2.43 -23.43 -8.81
C THR A 23 -1.39 -24.30 -8.10
N ASP A 24 -1.61 -25.61 -8.01
CA ASP A 24 -0.69 -26.54 -7.35
C ASP A 24 0.68 -26.62 -8.05
N ILE A 25 1.75 -26.54 -7.26
CA ILE A 25 3.11 -26.89 -7.68
C ILE A 25 3.23 -28.42 -7.60
N ALA A 26 3.69 -29.05 -8.68
CA ALA A 26 3.82 -30.50 -8.69
C ALA A 26 4.83 -30.97 -7.63
N LYS A 27 4.58 -32.12 -7.00
CA LYS A 27 5.42 -32.64 -5.89
C LYS A 27 6.90 -32.76 -6.23
N LYS A 28 7.22 -33.06 -7.49
CA LYS A 28 8.60 -33.17 -8.01
C LYS A 28 9.33 -31.81 -8.07
N ASP A 29 8.57 -30.71 -8.12
CA ASP A 29 9.06 -29.34 -8.28
C ASP A 29 9.07 -28.60 -6.92
N LEU A 30 8.73 -29.29 -5.82
CA LEU A 30 8.83 -28.74 -4.47
C LEU A 30 10.31 -28.69 -4.03
N PRO A 31 10.75 -27.59 -3.39
CA PRO A 31 12.09 -27.52 -2.83
C PRO A 31 12.25 -28.49 -1.67
N LYS A 32 13.50 -28.85 -1.36
CA LYS A 32 13.81 -29.70 -0.20
C LYS A 32 13.39 -29.05 1.12
N GLU A 33 13.53 -27.72 1.19
CA GLU A 33 13.16 -26.90 2.33
C GLU A 33 12.64 -25.54 1.84
N ALA A 34 11.64 -24.98 2.51
CA ALA A 34 11.17 -23.61 2.29
C ALA A 34 10.60 -23.00 3.56
N LYS A 35 10.58 -21.66 3.63
CA LYS A 35 9.83 -20.97 4.67
C LYS A 35 8.33 -21.10 4.40
N CYS A 36 7.60 -21.61 5.38
CA CYS A 36 6.15 -21.71 5.31
C CYS A 36 5.50 -20.33 5.48
N LEU A 37 4.49 -20.02 4.66
CA LEU A 37 3.79 -18.74 4.70
C LEU A 37 2.91 -18.58 5.94
N LEU A 38 2.29 -19.67 6.40
CA LEU A 38 1.23 -19.66 7.44
C LEU A 38 1.67 -20.23 8.78
N CYS A 39 2.91 -20.70 8.88
CA CYS A 39 3.37 -21.45 10.04
C CYS A 39 3.84 -20.51 11.17
N PRO A 40 3.65 -20.91 12.44
CA PRO A 40 4.16 -20.17 13.59
C PRO A 40 5.70 -20.27 13.73
N ASN A 41 6.33 -21.26 13.09
CA ASN A 41 7.79 -21.42 13.08
C ASN A 41 8.40 -20.61 11.94
N ASP A 42 9.41 -19.80 12.26
CA ASP A 42 10.12 -18.93 11.28
C ASP A 42 11.22 -19.65 10.47
N GLY A 43 11.39 -20.97 10.66
CA GLY A 43 12.48 -21.77 10.08
C GLY A 43 12.11 -22.48 8.76
N PRO A 44 13.13 -22.88 7.96
CA PRO A 44 12.92 -23.71 6.78
C PRO A 44 12.48 -25.13 7.19
N GLU A 45 11.42 -25.64 6.56
CA GLU A 45 10.92 -27.00 6.76
C GLU A 45 10.60 -27.67 5.40
N LYS A 46 10.50 -29.00 5.36
CA LYS A 46 10.11 -29.74 4.15
C LYS A 46 8.64 -29.45 3.82
N PRO A 47 8.31 -28.84 2.66
CA PRO A 47 6.93 -28.50 2.33
C PRO A 47 6.06 -29.74 2.11
N ALA A 48 4.84 -29.72 2.65
CA ALA A 48 3.80 -30.71 2.33
C ALA A 48 3.13 -30.41 0.98
N GLY A 49 3.21 -29.16 0.51
CA GLY A 49 2.75 -28.73 -0.80
C GLY A 49 3.14 -27.29 -1.09
N GLY A 50 2.85 -26.84 -2.31
CA GLY A 50 3.10 -25.48 -2.75
C GLY A 50 2.08 -25.02 -3.78
N LEU A 51 1.84 -23.71 -3.82
CA LEU A 51 0.92 -23.06 -4.75
C LEU A 51 1.62 -21.92 -5.46
N MET A 52 1.39 -21.79 -6.77
CA MET A 52 1.66 -20.54 -7.49
C MET A 52 0.46 -19.62 -7.32
N TYR A 53 0.71 -18.37 -6.96
CA TYR A 53 -0.32 -17.34 -6.89
C TYR A 53 0.28 -15.97 -7.21
N LYS A 54 -0.36 -15.22 -8.12
CA LYS A 54 0.11 -13.91 -8.62
C LYS A 54 1.61 -13.86 -8.94
N GLY A 55 2.10 -14.89 -9.65
CA GLY A 55 3.49 -15.01 -10.08
C GLY A 55 4.50 -15.46 -9.01
N ASN A 56 4.08 -15.69 -7.77
CA ASN A 56 4.94 -16.11 -6.67
C ASN A 56 4.65 -17.55 -6.22
N ALA A 57 5.68 -18.28 -5.81
CA ALA A 57 5.55 -19.60 -5.19
C ALA A 57 5.38 -19.47 -3.68
N TYR A 58 4.37 -20.13 -3.13
CA TYR A 58 4.10 -20.21 -1.70
C TYR A 58 4.12 -21.66 -1.24
N TYR A 59 4.72 -21.92 -0.08
CA TYR A 59 4.91 -23.25 0.46
C TYR A 59 4.23 -23.40 1.82
N PHE A 60 3.74 -24.60 2.10
CA PHE A 60 2.90 -24.89 3.25
C PHE A 60 3.34 -26.20 3.93
N CYS A 61 3.22 -26.28 5.25
CA CYS A 61 3.66 -27.44 6.02
C CYS A 61 2.57 -28.51 6.16
N ASN A 62 1.31 -28.20 5.83
CA ASN A 62 0.23 -29.19 5.87
C ASN A 62 -0.92 -28.85 4.91
N THR A 63 -1.82 -29.82 4.71
CA THR A 63 -2.97 -29.69 3.80
C THR A 63 -4.03 -28.69 4.27
N LYS A 64 -4.12 -28.41 5.58
CA LYS A 64 -5.08 -27.42 6.12
C LYS A 64 -4.69 -26.01 5.71
N GLU A 65 -3.40 -25.69 5.76
CA GLU A 65 -2.84 -24.42 5.29
C GLU A 65 -3.04 -24.23 3.79
N ILE A 66 -2.82 -25.28 2.99
CA ILE A 66 -3.11 -25.26 1.55
C ILE A 66 -4.59 -24.95 1.29
N ALA A 67 -5.50 -25.60 2.03
CA ALA A 67 -6.93 -25.36 1.90
C ALA A 67 -7.33 -23.94 2.35
N ALA A 68 -6.74 -23.44 3.44
CA ALA A 68 -6.96 -22.07 3.92
C ALA A 68 -6.50 -21.04 2.88
N PHE A 69 -5.30 -21.22 2.33
CA PHE A 69 -4.77 -20.35 1.29
C PHE A 69 -5.61 -20.39 0.00
N LYS A 70 -6.07 -21.57 -0.44
CA LYS A 70 -6.98 -21.66 -1.61
C LYS A 70 -8.32 -20.95 -1.41
N LYS A 71 -8.79 -20.83 -0.16
CA LYS A 71 -10.05 -20.16 0.18
C LYS A 71 -9.94 -18.63 0.12
N ASP A 72 -8.83 -18.08 0.61
CA ASP A 72 -8.59 -16.63 0.65
C ASP A 72 -7.08 -16.33 0.59
N PRO A 73 -6.45 -16.45 -0.60
CA PRO A 73 -5.00 -16.30 -0.72
C PRO A 73 -4.53 -14.86 -0.42
N ASP A 74 -5.38 -13.87 -0.73
CA ASP A 74 -5.09 -12.45 -0.50
C ASP A 74 -5.04 -12.06 0.99
N ALA A 75 -5.64 -12.85 1.89
CA ALA A 75 -5.47 -12.67 3.32
C ALA A 75 -4.04 -12.94 3.81
N TYR A 76 -3.26 -13.71 3.05
CA TYR A 76 -1.98 -14.26 3.48
C TYR A 76 -0.78 -13.79 2.67
N VAL A 77 -0.99 -13.28 1.46
CA VAL A 77 0.09 -12.74 0.64
C VAL A 77 0.17 -11.23 0.77
N PRO A 78 1.39 -10.65 0.76
CA PRO A 78 1.53 -9.23 0.49
C PRO A 78 0.84 -8.89 -0.83
N PRO A 79 0.11 -7.76 -0.92
CA PRO A 79 -0.52 -7.36 -2.17
C PRO A 79 0.55 -7.17 -3.24
N VAL A 80 0.24 -7.61 -4.46
CA VAL A 80 1.12 -7.40 -5.60
C VAL A 80 1.14 -5.93 -5.96
N LEU A 81 2.35 -5.41 -6.19
CA LEU A 81 2.62 -4.03 -6.57
C LEU A 81 3.26 -4.01 -7.97
N PRO A 82 3.01 -2.98 -8.79
CA PRO A 82 2.13 -1.85 -8.51
C PRO A 82 0.65 -2.25 -8.50
N ARG A 83 -0.16 -1.52 -7.73
CA ARG A 83 -1.63 -1.63 -7.77
C ARG A 83 -2.29 -0.26 -7.79
N PRO A 84 -3.50 -0.11 -8.36
CA PRO A 84 -4.21 1.16 -8.34
C PRO A 84 -4.43 1.69 -6.92
N VAL A 85 -4.32 3.00 -6.75
CA VAL A 85 -4.78 3.69 -5.56
C VAL A 85 -6.30 3.51 -5.44
N PRO A 86 -6.83 3.06 -4.29
CA PRO A 86 -8.27 2.99 -4.07
C PRO A 86 -8.92 4.37 -4.19
N GLU A 87 -10.16 4.43 -4.68
CA GLU A 87 -10.91 5.68 -4.79
C GLU A 87 -11.07 6.38 -3.42
N PHE A 88 -10.63 7.63 -3.35
CA PHE A 88 -10.73 8.48 -2.19
C PHE A 88 -10.74 9.96 -2.60
N ALA A 89 -11.32 10.80 -1.75
CA ALA A 89 -11.21 12.25 -1.81
C ALA A 89 -11.23 12.77 -0.37
N LEU A 90 -10.11 13.32 0.09
CA LEU A 90 -9.97 13.86 1.45
C LEU A 90 -9.49 15.30 1.38
N VAL A 91 -9.91 16.12 2.34
CA VAL A 91 -9.53 17.53 2.41
C VAL A 91 -8.44 17.71 3.46
N ASP A 92 -7.38 18.44 3.11
CA ASP A 92 -6.34 18.79 4.06
C ASP A 92 -6.69 20.01 4.93
N THR A 93 -5.89 20.26 5.96
CA THR A 93 -6.08 21.40 6.89
C THR A 93 -5.97 22.78 6.24
N THR A 94 -5.55 22.87 4.98
CA THR A 94 -5.51 24.11 4.19
C THR A 94 -6.74 24.28 3.27
N GLY A 95 -7.62 23.27 3.24
CA GLY A 95 -8.81 23.23 2.38
C GLY A 95 -8.58 22.62 1.01
N LYS A 96 -7.38 22.10 0.71
CA LYS A 96 -7.10 21.44 -0.57
C LYS A 96 -7.63 20.01 -0.55
N THR A 97 -8.34 19.62 -1.60
CA THR A 97 -8.76 18.23 -1.83
C THR A 97 -7.62 17.40 -2.43
N TRP A 98 -7.44 16.20 -1.90
CA TRP A 98 -6.49 15.20 -2.37
C TRP A 98 -7.21 13.92 -2.79
N ASP A 99 -6.87 13.46 -3.97
CA ASP A 99 -7.33 12.24 -4.64
C ASP A 99 -6.19 11.68 -5.53
N ALA A 100 -6.47 10.60 -6.27
CA ALA A 100 -5.48 10.00 -7.17
C ALA A 100 -4.98 10.95 -8.29
N GLU A 101 -5.82 11.86 -8.77
CA GLU A 101 -5.47 12.81 -9.83
C GLU A 101 -4.51 13.89 -9.32
N SER A 102 -4.81 14.45 -8.15
CA SER A 102 -4.03 15.49 -7.48
C SER A 102 -2.59 15.08 -7.14
N MET A 103 -2.32 13.77 -7.11
CA MET A 103 -1.01 13.18 -6.83
C MET A 103 -0.18 12.95 -8.09
N LYS A 104 -0.74 13.05 -9.30
CA LYS A 104 -0.02 12.78 -10.54
C LYS A 104 1.19 13.71 -10.71
N GLY A 105 2.27 13.18 -11.30
CA GLY A 105 3.51 13.91 -11.50
C GLY A 105 4.36 14.10 -10.22
N LYS A 106 3.88 13.62 -9.06
CA LYS A 106 4.64 13.57 -7.82
C LYS A 106 4.85 12.12 -7.39
N LEU A 107 5.91 11.91 -6.60
CA LEU A 107 6.04 10.75 -5.75
C LEU A 107 5.42 11.08 -4.39
N VAL A 108 4.40 10.36 -3.96
CA VAL A 108 3.65 10.69 -2.74
C VAL A 108 3.76 9.57 -1.73
N LEU A 109 4.21 9.85 -0.51
CA LEU A 109 4.13 8.92 0.61
C LEU A 109 2.85 9.22 1.40
N VAL A 110 1.88 8.31 1.37
CA VAL A 110 0.67 8.39 2.21
C VAL A 110 0.96 7.69 3.53
N ASP A 111 0.93 8.43 4.64
CA ASP A 111 1.17 7.96 6.00
C ASP A 111 -0.14 7.92 6.79
N PHE A 112 -0.68 6.73 7.05
CA PHE A 112 -1.83 6.53 7.91
C PHE A 112 -1.40 6.44 9.37
N TRP A 113 -1.92 7.36 10.19
CA TRP A 113 -1.52 7.53 11.59
C TRP A 113 -2.69 7.98 12.47
N ALA A 114 -2.47 8.12 13.77
CA ALA A 114 -3.45 8.73 14.68
C ALA A 114 -2.77 9.40 15.87
N THR A 115 -3.45 10.37 16.51
CA THR A 115 -2.90 11.14 17.65
C THR A 115 -2.56 10.27 18.87
N TRP A 116 -3.28 9.16 19.05
CA TRP A 116 -3.07 8.17 20.09
C TRP A 116 -2.01 7.11 19.72
N CYS A 117 -1.54 7.07 18.48
CA CYS A 117 -0.53 6.11 18.02
C CYS A 117 0.89 6.56 18.41
N ALA A 118 1.42 6.01 19.50
CA ALA A 118 2.78 6.32 19.95
C ALA A 118 3.88 5.96 18.92
N PRO A 119 3.86 4.80 18.24
CA PRO A 119 4.85 4.49 17.21
C PRO A 119 4.80 5.46 16.02
N CYS A 120 3.61 5.91 15.61
CA CYS A 120 3.44 6.88 14.54
C CYS A 120 4.13 8.21 14.88
N LYS A 121 3.84 8.74 16.08
CA LYS A 121 4.46 9.98 16.58
C LYS A 121 5.99 9.87 16.68
N ALA A 122 6.51 8.71 17.05
CA ALA A 122 7.95 8.47 17.10
C ALA A 122 8.61 8.49 15.71
N MET A 123 7.86 8.30 14.63
CA MET A 123 8.38 8.38 13.25
C MET A 123 8.27 9.78 12.64
N MET A 124 7.41 10.68 13.16
CA MET A 124 7.22 12.02 12.60
C MET A 124 8.53 12.79 12.37
N PRO A 125 9.51 12.81 13.31
CA PRO A 125 10.75 13.56 13.07
C PRO A 125 11.58 13.04 11.89
N MET A 126 11.54 11.74 11.58
CA MET A 126 12.23 11.20 10.41
C MET A 126 11.43 11.44 9.12
N LEU A 127 10.10 11.43 9.17
CA LEU A 127 9.26 11.80 8.03
C LEU A 127 9.47 13.27 7.64
N ASP A 128 9.53 14.18 8.62
CA ASP A 128 9.82 15.60 8.40
C ASP A 128 11.17 15.80 7.70
N LYS A 129 12.21 15.06 8.13
CA LYS A 129 13.54 15.09 7.50
C LYS A 129 13.51 14.60 6.06
N LEU A 130 12.82 13.50 5.79
CA LEU A 130 12.68 12.96 4.44
C LEU A 130 11.91 13.93 3.54
N HIS A 131 10.81 14.49 4.04
CA HIS A 131 10.04 15.51 3.32
C HIS A 131 10.92 16.72 2.97
N ALA A 132 11.62 17.28 3.95
CA ALA A 132 12.52 18.41 3.73
C ALA A 132 13.62 18.12 2.68
N ARG A 133 14.16 16.89 2.67
CA ARG A 133 15.21 16.47 1.73
C ARG A 133 14.72 16.31 0.30
N TYR A 134 13.48 15.86 0.11
CA TYR A 134 13.00 15.41 -1.20
C TYR A 134 11.87 16.26 -1.79
N LYS A 135 11.22 17.15 -1.03
CA LYS A 135 10.06 17.92 -1.53
C LYS A 135 10.34 18.69 -2.83
N GLU A 136 11.51 19.31 -2.93
CA GLU A 136 11.93 20.07 -4.12
C GLU A 136 12.29 19.17 -5.31
N LYS A 137 12.31 17.84 -5.11
CA LYS A 137 12.55 16.82 -6.13
C LYS A 137 11.25 16.10 -6.55
N GLY A 138 10.11 16.74 -6.33
CA GLY A 138 8.80 16.19 -6.69
C GLY A 138 8.28 15.13 -5.73
N PHE A 139 8.73 15.13 -4.47
CA PHE A 139 8.21 14.28 -3.41
C PHE A 139 7.19 15.03 -2.54
N GLU A 140 6.22 14.33 -1.98
CA GLU A 140 5.23 14.87 -1.03
C GLU A 140 4.90 13.80 0.03
N ILE A 141 4.51 14.24 1.23
CA ILE A 141 3.95 13.34 2.26
C ILE A 141 2.51 13.75 2.56
N LEU A 142 1.56 12.82 2.46
CA LEU A 142 0.19 13.02 2.93
C LEU A 142 0.02 12.33 4.28
N SER A 143 -0.08 13.10 5.36
CA SER A 143 -0.30 12.57 6.71
C SER A 143 -1.81 12.42 6.96
N VAL A 144 -2.32 11.21 6.80
CA VAL A 144 -3.75 10.88 6.92
C VAL A 144 -4.05 10.37 8.33
N SER A 145 -4.68 11.21 9.15
CA SER A 145 -5.14 10.84 10.49
C SER A 145 -6.41 10.00 10.40
N ILE A 146 -6.39 8.84 11.04
CA ILE A 146 -7.54 7.95 11.22
C ILE A 146 -8.22 8.14 12.59
N ASP A 147 -7.99 9.29 13.24
CA ASP A 147 -8.66 9.60 14.50
C ASP A 147 -10.18 9.54 14.31
N GLU A 148 -10.92 9.01 15.28
CA GLU A 148 -12.37 8.86 15.13
C GLU A 148 -13.10 10.21 15.04
N LYS A 149 -12.54 11.25 15.68
CA LYS A 149 -13.17 12.56 15.83
C LYS A 149 -12.18 13.66 15.44
N GLN A 150 -12.57 14.53 14.50
CA GLN A 150 -11.81 15.71 14.07
C GLN A 150 -11.27 16.55 15.25
N PRO A 151 -12.03 16.81 16.34
CA PRO A 151 -11.51 17.55 17.50
C PRO A 151 -10.24 16.95 18.15
N ASN A 152 -10.01 15.64 18.04
CA ASN A 152 -8.80 15.02 18.57
C ASN A 152 -7.58 15.43 17.74
N LEU A 153 -7.73 15.40 16.41
CA LEU A 153 -6.72 15.88 15.48
C LEU A 153 -6.46 17.38 15.70
N ASP A 154 -7.51 18.21 15.76
CA ASP A 154 -7.37 19.65 15.98
C ASP A 154 -6.61 19.97 17.26
N LYS A 155 -6.93 19.27 18.35
CA LYS A 155 -6.23 19.43 19.63
C LYS A 155 -4.75 19.07 19.50
N PHE A 156 -4.42 18.02 18.77
CA PHE A 156 -3.04 17.62 18.53
C PHE A 156 -2.28 18.66 17.71
N LEU A 157 -2.90 19.18 16.65
CA LEU A 157 -2.30 20.16 15.73
C LEU A 157 -2.01 21.51 16.40
N LYS A 158 -2.71 21.90 17.46
CA LYS A 158 -2.38 23.11 18.24
C LYS A 158 -0.95 23.10 18.81
N GLY A 159 -0.40 21.92 19.07
CA GLY A 159 0.96 21.76 19.62
C GLY A 159 2.00 21.22 18.63
N HIS A 160 1.59 20.85 17.41
CA HIS A 160 2.45 20.15 16.46
C HIS A 160 2.34 20.77 15.08
N LYS A 161 3.49 21.15 14.51
CA LYS A 161 3.57 21.65 13.15
C LYS A 161 3.92 20.50 12.22
N PHE A 162 3.21 20.39 11.11
CA PHE A 162 3.52 19.47 10.03
C PHE A 162 4.05 20.27 8.85
N PRO A 163 5.20 19.88 8.27
CA PRO A 163 5.73 20.53 7.07
C PRO A 163 4.98 20.12 5.80
N ASN A 164 4.06 19.17 5.90
CA ASN A 164 3.36 18.50 4.81
C ASN A 164 1.83 18.50 5.04
N PRO A 165 1.01 18.23 4.01
CA PRO A 165 -0.44 18.16 4.14
C PRO A 165 -0.91 17.16 5.20
N VAL A 166 -1.83 17.61 6.06
CA VAL A 166 -2.50 16.76 7.06
C VAL A 166 -3.98 16.66 6.71
N LEU A 167 -4.49 15.44 6.67
CA LEU A 167 -5.88 15.12 6.32
C LEU A 167 -6.53 14.35 7.47
N HIS A 168 -7.84 14.52 7.64
CA HIS A 168 -8.65 13.67 8.52
C HIS A 168 -9.44 12.68 7.66
N ASP A 169 -9.34 11.39 7.95
CA ASP A 169 -10.10 10.33 7.29
C ASP A 169 -11.36 9.99 8.08
N ASP A 170 -12.44 10.73 7.82
CA ASP A 170 -13.77 10.52 8.40
C ASP A 170 -14.61 9.47 7.64
N GLN A 171 -14.13 9.02 6.48
CA GLN A 171 -14.83 8.08 5.59
C GLN A 171 -14.26 6.66 5.61
N ARG A 172 -13.30 6.37 6.49
CA ARG A 172 -12.61 5.07 6.60
C ARG A 172 -11.91 4.65 5.31
N THR A 173 -11.35 5.62 4.59
CA THR A 173 -10.49 5.41 3.42
C THR A 173 -9.38 4.40 3.72
N TRP A 174 -8.80 4.43 4.92
CA TRP A 174 -7.78 3.48 5.38
C TRP A 174 -8.18 2.01 5.20
N GLN A 175 -9.47 1.68 5.32
CA GLN A 175 -9.97 0.31 5.11
C GLN A 175 -9.87 -0.11 3.63
N LYS A 176 -10.21 0.79 2.71
CA LYS A 176 -10.08 0.55 1.26
C LYS A 176 -8.62 0.38 0.84
N TRP A 177 -7.70 1.02 1.55
CA TRP A 177 -6.26 0.87 1.36
C TRP A 177 -5.70 -0.44 1.94
N GLY A 178 -6.52 -1.22 2.64
CA GLY A 178 -6.13 -2.48 3.27
C GLY A 178 -5.35 -2.30 4.57
N VAL A 179 -5.43 -1.12 5.20
CA VAL A 179 -4.77 -0.86 6.49
C VAL A 179 -5.45 -1.68 7.57
N LYS A 180 -4.69 -2.54 8.25
CA LYS A 180 -5.14 -3.33 9.41
C LYS A 180 -4.64 -2.76 10.73
N ASN A 181 -3.45 -2.14 10.72
CA ASN A 181 -2.79 -1.55 11.86
C ASN A 181 -2.04 -0.29 11.41
N ILE A 182 -1.91 0.69 12.31
CA ILE A 182 -1.06 1.87 12.11
C ILE A 182 0.22 1.78 12.97
N PRO A 183 1.34 2.37 12.52
CA PRO A 183 1.50 3.13 11.28
C PRO A 183 1.46 2.24 10.03
N ALA A 184 0.91 2.78 8.94
CA ALA A 184 0.92 2.15 7.64
C ALA A 184 1.23 3.21 6.57
N MET A 185 2.23 2.94 5.73
CA MET A 185 2.71 3.87 4.73
C MET A 185 2.64 3.26 3.35
N PHE A 186 2.25 4.06 2.37
CA PHE A 186 2.13 3.65 0.97
C PHE A 186 2.83 4.66 0.08
N LEU A 187 3.74 4.20 -0.76
CA LEU A 187 4.39 5.02 -1.76
C LEU A 187 3.56 4.96 -3.05
N VAL A 188 3.14 6.13 -3.53
CA VAL A 188 2.27 6.29 -4.67
C VAL A 188 2.99 7.06 -5.77
N ARG A 189 2.85 6.57 -7.00
CA ARG A 189 3.31 7.23 -8.21
C ARG A 189 2.30 7.03 -9.33
N ASP A 190 1.92 8.13 -9.97
CA ASP A 190 1.05 8.13 -11.17
C ASP A 190 -0.22 7.27 -11.00
N GLY A 191 -0.89 7.41 -9.85
CA GLY A 191 -2.13 6.69 -9.51
C GLY A 191 -1.94 5.24 -9.07
N GLN A 192 -0.70 4.77 -8.91
CA GLN A 192 -0.36 3.42 -8.47
C GLN A 192 0.37 3.44 -7.12
N ILE A 193 -0.01 2.54 -6.22
CA ILE A 193 0.78 2.18 -5.04
C ILE A 193 1.92 1.28 -5.53
N ILE A 194 3.16 1.72 -5.35
CA ILE A 194 4.38 1.06 -5.82
C ILE A 194 5.21 0.45 -4.68
N ALA A 195 5.00 0.88 -3.44
CA ALA A 195 5.58 0.28 -2.24
C ALA A 195 4.64 0.45 -1.04
N GLN A 196 4.75 -0.42 -0.04
CA GLN A 196 4.01 -0.29 1.21
C GLN A 196 4.81 -0.81 2.40
N TRP A 197 4.59 -0.22 3.57
CA TRP A 197 5.20 -0.62 4.83
C TRP A 197 4.18 -0.56 5.96
N THR A 198 4.21 -1.56 6.84
CA THR A 198 3.36 -1.60 8.04
C THR A 198 4.23 -1.64 9.29
N GLY A 199 3.73 -1.06 10.38
CA GLY A 199 4.50 -0.95 11.62
C GLY A 199 5.64 0.06 11.53
N LYS A 200 6.40 0.17 12.64
CA LYS A 200 7.48 1.15 12.77
C LYS A 200 8.58 0.90 11.73
N GLN A 201 8.95 1.94 10.99
CA GLN A 201 10.00 1.91 9.98
C GLN A 201 11.25 2.70 10.39
N THR A 202 12.31 2.52 9.62
CA THR A 202 13.56 3.29 9.74
C THR A 202 13.67 4.31 8.60
N GLU A 203 14.40 5.41 8.85
CA GLU A 203 14.66 6.44 7.83
C GLU A 203 15.30 5.81 6.58
N LYS A 204 16.28 4.93 6.77
CA LYS A 204 16.97 4.21 5.69
C LYS A 204 16.01 3.40 4.81
N THR A 205 15.05 2.70 5.42
CA THR A 205 14.08 1.87 4.69
C THR A 205 13.20 2.74 3.78
N LEU A 206 12.65 3.82 4.33
CA LEU A 206 11.79 4.73 3.57
C LEU A 206 12.59 5.49 2.51
N GLU A 207 13.78 5.98 2.85
CA GLU A 207 14.66 6.70 1.93
C GLU A 207 15.06 5.86 0.71
N ALA A 208 15.35 4.57 0.91
CA ALA A 208 15.64 3.66 -0.20
C ALA A 208 14.45 3.56 -1.16
N GLY A 209 13.22 3.44 -0.64
CA GLY A 209 12.01 3.44 -1.46
C GLY A 209 11.78 4.76 -2.18
N ILE A 210 11.97 5.89 -1.49
CA ILE A 210 11.78 7.24 -2.05
C ILE A 210 12.79 7.50 -3.15
N SER A 211 14.09 7.39 -2.87
CA SER A 211 15.17 7.76 -3.78
C SER A 211 15.19 6.94 -5.07
N ALA A 212 14.78 5.67 -5.01
CA ALA A 212 14.66 4.81 -6.19
C ALA A 212 13.52 5.21 -7.14
N ASN A 213 12.54 5.99 -6.68
CA ASN A 213 11.29 6.23 -7.38
C ASN A 213 10.96 7.70 -7.60
N LEU A 214 11.90 8.63 -7.36
CA LEU A 214 11.68 10.06 -7.63
C LEU A 214 11.38 10.32 -9.11
N PRO A 215 10.58 11.35 -9.44
CA PRO A 215 10.45 11.80 -10.81
C PRO A 215 11.83 12.20 -11.37
N LYS A 216 12.04 11.94 -12.67
CA LYS A 216 13.25 12.32 -13.40
C LYS A 216 13.17 13.77 -13.83
#